data_AF-A0A0Q7N187-F1
#
_entry.id   AF-A0A0Q7N187-F1
#
_cell.length_a   1.000
_cell.length_b   1.000
_cell.length_c   1.000
_cell.angle_alpha   90.00
_cell.angle_beta   90.00
_cell.angle_gamma   90.00
#
_symmetry.space_group_name_H-M   'P 1'
#
loop_
_entity.id
_entity.type
_entity.pdbx_description
1 polymer ?
#
loop_
_entity_poly.entity_id
_entity_poly.type
_entity_poly.pdbx_seq_one_letter_code
_entity_poly.pdbx_strand_id
1 'polypeptide(L)' 'MTDLVTGFESDTYSSTPMQRVAGRLERVLPPGWRVEVVDLPARGEVAAQPVLRVHMPDL' A
#
# COMPACT_ATOMS: atom_id res chain seq x y z
N MET A 1 -22.76 -11.39 -2.11
CA MET A 1 -21.37 -11.68 -1.72
C MET A 1 -20.52 -11.50 -2.95
N THR A 2 -20.13 -10.26 -3.23
CA THR A 2 -19.16 -9.92 -4.27
C THR A 2 -18.55 -8.60 -3.84
N ASP A 3 -17.27 -8.69 -3.50
CA ASP A 3 -16.39 -7.63 -3.06
C ASP A 3 -16.23 -6.63 -4.20
N LEU A 4 -16.92 -5.50 -4.10
CA LEU A 4 -16.82 -4.44 -5.09
C LEU A 4 -15.52 -3.69 -4.83
N VAL A 5 -14.51 -4.09 -5.61
CA VAL A 5 -13.57 -3.19 -6.29
C VAL A 5 -13.33 -1.90 -5.51
N THR A 6 -12.53 -1.96 -4.46
CA THR A 6 -11.81 -0.76 -4.01
C THR A 6 -10.63 -0.57 -4.95
N GLY A 7 -10.94 -0.32 -6.22
CA GLY A 7 -10.00 0.34 -7.12
C GLY A 7 -9.76 1.69 -6.48
N PHE A 8 -8.57 1.85 -5.90
CA PHE A 8 -8.07 3.14 -5.42
C PHE A 8 -8.01 4.07 -6.63
N GLU A 9 -9.13 4.71 -6.95
CA GLU A 9 -9.18 5.92 -7.76
C GLU A 9 -8.43 6.99 -6.97
N SER A 10 -7.09 6.93 -7.10
CA SER A 10 -6.12 7.85 -6.53
C SER A 10 -6.07 9.10 -7.38
N ASP A 11 -7.22 9.69 -7.63
CA ASP A 11 -7.31 11.01 -8.21
C ASP A 11 -7.14 12.02 -7.08
N THR A 12 -5.95 12.61 -7.01
CA THR A 12 -5.70 13.93 -6.39
C THR A 12 -5.77 14.01 -4.85
N TYR A 13 -5.38 12.95 -4.13
CA TYR A 13 -5.13 13.03 -2.69
C TYR A 13 -3.67 13.37 -2.41
N SER A 14 -3.44 14.38 -1.55
CA SER A 14 -2.12 14.84 -1.12
C SER A 14 -1.20 13.64 -0.82
N SER A 15 -0.25 13.34 -1.72
CA SER A 15 0.55 12.13 -1.63
C SER A 15 1.43 12.19 -0.39
N THR A 16 1.11 11.37 0.61
CA THR A 16 1.91 11.28 1.83
C THR A 16 3.34 10.83 1.47
N PRO A 17 4.37 11.15 2.27
CA PRO A 17 5.71 10.64 2.03
C PRO A 17 5.74 9.11 1.82
N MET A 18 4.90 8.38 2.56
CA MET A 18 4.77 6.94 2.44
C MET A 18 4.18 6.50 1.10
N GLN A 19 3.13 7.17 0.62
CA GLN A 19 2.55 6.89 -0.70
C GLN A 19 3.54 7.16 -1.85
N ARG A 20 4.37 8.20 -1.74
CA ARG A 20 5.43 8.45 -2.73
C ARG A 20 6.46 7.33 -2.76
N VAL A 21 6.86 6.83 -1.58
CA VAL A 21 7.79 5.70 -1.51
C VAL A 21 7.15 4.42 -2.05
N ALA A 22 5.87 4.17 -1.73
CA ALA A 22 5.12 3.03 -2.28
C ALA A 22 5.14 3.04 -3.81
N GLY A 23 4.75 4.16 -4.43
CA GLY A 23 4.75 4.29 -5.89
C GLY A 23 6.16 4.25 -6.52
N ARG A 24 7.20 4.70 -5.80
CA ARG A 24 8.59 4.54 -6.27
C ARG A 24 9.05 3.08 -6.20
N LEU A 25 8.68 2.37 -5.14
CA LEU A 25 9.02 0.97 -4.96
C LEU A 25 8.31 0.08 -5.99
N GLU A 26 7.00 0.28 -6.18
CA GLU A 26 6.22 -0.49 -7.15
C GLU A 26 6.79 -0.38 -8.58
N ARG A 27 7.26 0.81 -8.99
CA ARG A 27 7.87 1.04 -10.32
C ARG A 27 9.18 0.29 -10.56
N VAL A 28 9.88 -0.14 -9.53
CA VAL A 28 11.15 -0.89 -9.65
C VAL A 28 10.97 -2.39 -9.43
N LEU A 29 9.77 -2.83 -9.06
CA LEU A 29 9.45 -4.25 -8.88
C LEU A 29 9.13 -4.92 -10.23
N PRO A 30 9.25 -6.26 -10.32
CA PRO A 30 8.85 -6.99 -11.52
C PRO A 30 7.35 -6.81 -11.83
N PRO A 31 6.93 -7.04 -13.08
CA PRO A 31 5.52 -7.02 -13.46
C PRO A 31 4.69 -7.97 -12.58
N GLY A 32 3.48 -7.53 -12.21
CA GLY A 32 2.55 -8.29 -11.36
C GLY A 32 2.75 -8.09 -9.86
N TRP A 33 3.83 -7.43 -9.44
CA TRP A 33 4.01 -7.05 -8.04
C TRP A 33 3.25 -5.76 -7.72
N ARG A 34 2.75 -5.65 -6.49
CA ARG A 34 1.98 -4.49 -6.00
C ARG A 34 2.53 -4.03 -4.65
N VAL A 35 2.42 -2.74 -4.36
CA VAL A 35 2.82 -2.17 -3.06
C VAL A 35 1.68 -1.37 -2.46
N GLU A 36 1.31 -1.68 -1.22
CA GLU A 36 0.26 -1.00 -0.47
C GLU A 36 0.82 -0.33 0.78
N VAL A 37 0.27 0.83 1.15
CA VAL A 37 0.51 1.42 2.46
C VAL A 37 -0.57 0.92 3.42
N VAL A 38 -0.16 0.26 4.50
CA VAL A 38 -1.07 -0.31 5.49
C VAL A 38 -0.76 0.29 6.85
N ASP A 39 -1.78 0.75 7.56
CA ASP A 39 -1.63 1.14 8.96
C ASP A 39 -1.66 -0.11 9.84
N LEU A 40 -0.54 -0.39 10.53
CA LEU A 40 -0.53 -1.46 11.52
C LEU A 40 -1.20 -0.96 12.80
N PRO A 41 -2.03 -1.80 13.45
CA PRO A 41 -2.61 -1.43 14.73
C PRO A 41 -1.51 -1.22 15.77
N ALA A 42 -1.75 -0.29 16.69
CA ALA A 42 -0.86 -0.05 17.82
C ALA A 42 -0.63 -1.36 18.61
N ARG A 43 0.60 -1.58 19.08
CA ARG A 43 0.98 -2.76 19.87
C ARG A 43 1.64 -2.33 21.17
N GLY A 44 0.89 -2.46 22.27
CA GLY A 44 1.36 -1.99 23.58
C GLY A 44 1.60 -0.48 23.56
N GLU A 45 2.82 -0.07 23.90
CA GLU A 45 3.24 1.34 23.88
C GLU A 45 3.62 1.85 22.48
N VAL A 46 3.64 0.99 21.46
CA VAL A 46 3.99 1.36 20.09
C VAL A 46 2.75 1.91 19.38
N ALA A 47 2.81 3.19 18.98
CA ALA A 47 1.77 3.84 18.19
C ALA A 47 1.56 3.14 16.84
N ALA A 48 0.35 3.28 16.29
CA ALA A 48 0.06 2.81 14.94
C ALA A 48 1.02 3.47 13.94
N GLN A 49 1.63 2.65 13.09
CA GLN A 49 2.62 3.11 12.11
C GLN A 49 2.23 2.64 10.71
N PRO A 50 2.32 3.53 9.70
CA PRO A 50 2.15 3.12 8.32
C PRO A 50 3.36 2.28 7.90
N VAL A 51 3.09 1.15 7.25
CA VAL A 51 4.10 0.26 6.68
C VAL A 51 3.83 0.02 5.19
N LEU A 52 4.86 -0.36 4.45
CA LEU A 52 4.72 -0.81 3.07
C LEU A 52 4.55 -2.32 3.05
N ARG A 53 3.44 -2.80 2.49
CA ARG A 53 3.19 -4.21 2.21
C ARG A 53 3.44 -4.47 0.73
N VAL A 54 4.26 -5.46 0.43
CA VAL A 54 4.54 -5.91 -0.94
C VAL A 54 3.77 -7.19 -1.20
N HIS A 55 3.01 -7.22 -2.29
CA HIS A 55 2.28 -8.39 -2.75
C HIS A 55 2.96 -8.97 -3.98
N MET A 56 3.16 -10.27 -3.97
CA MET A 56 3.65 -11.03 -5.11
C MET A 56 2.47 -11.47 -5.99
N PRO A 57 2.66 -11.59 -7.32
CA PRO A 57 1.64 -12.19 -8.17
C PRO A 57 1.42 -13.66 -7.78
N ASP A 58 0.16 -14.11 -7.81
CA ASP A 58 -0.15 -15.54 -7.80
C ASP A 58 0.47 -16.19 -9.05
N LEU A 59 1.23 -17.26 -8.85
CA LEU A 59 1.93 -18.02 -9.90
C LEU A 59 0.97 -18.93 -10.67
#